data_AF-A0A943UZV4-F1
#
_entry.id   AF-A0A943UZV4-F1
#
_cell.length_a   1.000
_cell.length_b   1.000
_cell.length_c   1.000
_cell.angle_alpha   90.00
_cell.angle_beta   90.00
_cell.angle_gamma   90.00
#
_symmetry.space_group_name_H-M   'P 1'
#
loop_
_entity.id
_entity.type
_entity.pdbx_description
1 polymer ?
#
loop_
_entity_poly.entity_id
_entity_poly.type
_entity_poly.pdbx_seq_one_letter_code
_entity_poly.pdbx_strand_id
1 'polypeptide(L)'
;NTTPDGLTDEQRSVMPNFKNPMRPSLAATADAMVKVAGVLDGFAQTREFLANMGFTPTEVESVRGQLDSAANRRALTAIMGGAKAGE
;
A
#
# COMPACT_ATOMS: atom_id res chain seq x y z
N ASN A 1 44.14 4.10 5.29
CA ASN A 1 43.38 5.24 5.81
C ASN A 1 44.15 6.51 5.44
N THR A 2 43.52 7.49 4.78
CA THR A 2 44.16 8.74 4.33
C THR A 2 43.43 9.95 4.91
N THR A 3 44.06 11.13 4.87
CA THR A 3 43.43 12.40 5.25
C THR A 3 42.58 12.97 4.10
N PRO A 4 41.68 13.93 4.35
CA PRO A 4 40.88 14.56 3.29
C PRO A 4 41.73 15.14 2.14
N ASP A 5 42.94 15.62 2.43
CA ASP A 5 43.88 16.15 1.42
C ASP A 5 44.49 15.06 0.53
N GLY A 6 44.48 13.81 1.00
CA GLY A 6 44.94 12.65 0.24
C GLY A 6 43.88 12.01 -0.64
N LEU A 7 42.69 12.62 -0.75
CA LEU A 7 41.65 12.20 -1.69
C LEU A 7 41.96 12.72 -3.11
N THR A 8 41.64 11.94 -4.13
CA THR A 8 41.68 12.42 -5.52
C THR A 8 40.60 13.46 -5.77
N ASP A 9 40.74 14.27 -6.82
CA ASP A 9 39.73 15.28 -7.17
C ASP A 9 38.35 14.64 -7.44
N GLU A 10 38.34 13.45 -8.04
CA GLU A 10 37.11 12.67 -8.27
C GLU A 10 36.44 12.27 -6.95
N GLN A 11 37.21 11.80 -5.96
CA GLN A 11 36.67 11.46 -4.65
C GLN A 11 36.15 12.67 -3.90
N ARG A 12 36.78 13.85 -4.04
CA ARG A 12 36.31 15.11 -3.46
C ARG A 12 35.04 15.64 -4.12
N SER A 13 34.77 15.22 -5.36
CA SER A 13 33.58 15.63 -6.12
C SER A 13 32.31 14.86 -5.75
N VAL A 14 32.42 13.76 -5.00
CA VAL A 14 31.28 12.96 -4.57
C VAL A 14 30.46 13.74 -3.55
N MET A 15 29.25 14.14 -3.94
CA MET A 15 28.27 14.76 -3.05
C MET A 15 27.19 13.76 -2.63
N PRO A 16 26.73 13.78 -1.38
CA PRO A 16 25.63 12.94 -0.94
C PRO A 16 24.31 13.36 -1.61
N ASN A 17 23.63 12.40 -2.25
CA ASN A 17 22.31 12.60 -2.83
C ASN A 17 21.21 12.26 -1.82
N PHE A 18 20.80 13.24 -1.02
CA PHE A 18 19.70 13.07 -0.07
C PHE A 18 18.35 13.16 -0.79
N LYS A 19 17.44 12.22 -0.50
CA LYS A 19 16.04 12.31 -0.95
C LYS A 19 15.32 13.47 -0.24
N ASN A 20 14.36 14.09 -0.91
CA ASN A 20 13.56 15.16 -0.31
C ASN A 20 12.78 14.63 0.91
N PRO A 21 13.03 15.16 2.13
CA PRO A 21 12.40 14.66 3.36
C PRO A 21 10.88 14.90 3.40
N MET A 22 10.36 15.84 2.61
CA MET A 22 8.90 16.07 2.50
C MET A 22 8.20 15.06 1.58
N ARG A 23 8.96 14.19 0.90
CA ARG A 23 8.42 13.08 0.12
C ARG A 23 8.74 11.76 0.82
N PRO A 24 7.82 11.21 1.63
CA PRO A 24 8.03 9.92 2.24
C PRO A 24 8.24 8.84 1.17
N SER A 25 9.01 7.80 1.53
CA SER A 25 9.14 6.63 0.67
C SER A 25 7.82 5.87 0.58
N LEU A 26 7.65 5.07 -0.47
CA LEU A 26 6.47 4.20 -0.59
C LEU A 26 6.31 3.28 0.63
N ALA A 27 7.42 2.74 1.15
CA ALA A 27 7.40 1.90 2.34
C ALA A 27 6.89 2.64 3.58
N ALA A 28 7.33 3.89 3.79
CA ALA A 28 6.86 4.72 4.90
C ALA A 28 5.37 5.09 4.74
N THR A 29 4.94 5.40 3.53
CA THR A 29 3.53 5.69 3.24
C THR A 29 2.65 4.45 3.47
N ALA A 30 3.06 3.28 2.98
CA ALA A 30 2.33 2.03 3.16
C ALA A 30 2.20 1.65 4.64
N ASP A 31 3.27 1.75 5.41
CA ASP A 31 3.25 1.52 6.86
C ASP A 31 2.26 2.45 7.58
N ALA A 32 2.24 3.74 7.21
CA ALA A 32 1.28 4.69 7.76
C ALA A 32 -0.17 4.30 7.42
N MET A 33 -0.45 3.89 6.18
CA MET A 33 -1.79 3.48 5.75
C MET A 33 -2.28 2.23 6.45
N VAL A 34 -1.40 1.24 6.66
CA VAL A 34 -1.73 0.02 7.42
C VAL A 34 -2.12 0.35 8.86
N LYS A 35 -1.44 1.31 9.50
CA LYS A 35 -1.79 1.77 10.84
C LYS A 35 -3.18 2.42 10.89
N VAL A 36 -3.51 3.25 9.90
CA VAL A 36 -4.86 3.84 9.79
C VAL A 36 -5.90 2.74 9.58
N ALA A 37 -5.62 1.78 8.70
CA ALA A 37 -6.51 0.65 8.42
C ALA A 37 -6.76 -0.25 9.65
N GLY A 38 -5.82 -0.30 10.59
CA GLY A 38 -5.98 -1.05 11.84
C GLY A 38 -6.92 -0.38 12.86
N VAL A 39 -7.24 0.91 12.68
CA VAL A 39 -8.13 1.67 13.58
C VAL A 39 -9.45 2.02 12.91
N LEU A 40 -9.45 2.23 11.59
CA LEU A 40 -10.64 2.59 10.82
C LEU A 40 -11.14 1.41 10.01
N ASP A 41 -12.23 0.80 10.47
CA ASP A 41 -12.88 -0.32 9.80
C ASP A 41 -13.24 0.03 8.34
N GLY A 42 -12.97 -0.91 7.44
CA GLY A 42 -13.24 -0.77 6.01
C GLY A 42 -12.23 0.11 5.25
N PHE A 43 -11.34 0.86 5.91
CA PHE A 43 -10.39 1.73 5.23
C PHE A 43 -9.46 0.97 4.28
N ALA A 44 -9.05 -0.25 4.63
CA ALA A 44 -8.23 -1.12 3.78
C ALA A 44 -8.84 -1.45 2.41
N GLN A 45 -10.15 -1.25 2.24
CA GLN A 45 -10.88 -1.54 1.00
C GLN A 45 -11.05 -0.30 0.11
N THR A 46 -10.64 0.88 0.59
CA THR A 46 -10.82 2.16 -0.10
C THR A 46 -9.86 2.30 -1.28
N ARG A 47 -10.20 3.19 -2.22
CA ARG A 47 -9.30 3.54 -3.34
C ARG A 47 -8.05 4.23 -2.82
N GLU A 48 -8.22 5.08 -1.81
CA GLU A 48 -7.17 5.86 -1.15
C GLU A 48 -6.12 4.94 -0.53
N PHE A 49 -6.53 3.90 0.18
CA PHE A 49 -5.60 2.92 0.73
C PHE A 49 -4.79 2.25 -0.39
N LEU A 50 -5.45 1.67 -1.40
CA LEU A 50 -4.79 0.96 -2.47
C LEU A 50 -3.86 1.87 -3.30
N ALA A 51 -4.27 3.09 -3.60
CA ALA A 51 -3.43 4.06 -4.29
C ALA A 51 -2.16 4.39 -3.50
N ASN A 52 -2.27 4.58 -2.18
CA ASN A 52 -1.12 4.85 -1.32
C ASN A 52 -0.22 3.63 -1.07
N MET A 53 -0.74 2.42 -1.32
CA MET A 53 0.06 1.18 -1.38
C MET A 53 0.83 1.04 -2.70
N GLY A 54 0.64 1.95 -3.66
CA GLY A 54 1.37 1.99 -4.92
C GLY A 54 0.64 1.34 -6.10
N PHE A 55 -0.62 0.96 -5.94
CA PHE A 55 -1.43 0.43 -7.05
C PHE A 55 -1.76 1.53 -8.05
N THR A 56 -1.73 1.18 -9.33
CA THR A 56 -2.19 2.06 -10.42
C THR A 56 -3.73 2.15 -10.41
N PRO A 57 -4.31 3.21 -11.02
CA PRO A 57 -5.77 3.36 -11.08
C PRO A 57 -6.52 2.15 -11.66
N THR A 58 -5.95 1.50 -12.68
CA THR A 58 -6.53 0.30 -13.30
C THR A 58 -6.47 -0.91 -12.36
N GLU A 59 -5.37 -1.09 -11.63
CA GLU A 59 -5.25 -2.16 -10.65
C GLU A 59 -6.18 -1.96 -9.46
N VAL A 60 -6.34 -0.71 -8.99
CA VAL A 60 -7.31 -0.36 -7.94
C VAL A 60 -8.72 -0.79 -8.35
N GLU A 61 -9.15 -0.49 -9.57
CA GLU A 61 -10.49 -0.86 -10.04
C GLU A 61 -10.66 -2.39 -10.15
N SER A 62 -9.63 -3.08 -10.66
CA SER A 62 -9.61 -4.54 -10.74
C SER A 62 -9.74 -5.21 -9.37
N VAL A 63 -8.94 -4.77 -8.39
CA VAL A 63 -8.98 -5.31 -7.02
C VAL A 63 -10.35 -5.07 -6.39
N ARG A 64 -10.92 -3.88 -6.55
CA ARG A 64 -12.25 -3.57 -6.03
C ARG A 64 -13.35 -4.44 -6.65
N GLY A 65 -13.33 -4.61 -7.96
CA GLY A 65 -14.29 -5.51 -8.64
C GLY A 65 -14.21 -6.96 -8.14
N GLN A 66 -13.00 -7.44 -7.83
CA GLN A 66 -12.80 -8.77 -7.22
C GLN A 66 -13.35 -8.84 -5.79
N LEU A 67 -13.14 -7.81 -4.98
CA LEU A 67 -13.68 -7.72 -3.61
C LEU A 67 -15.21 -7.70 -3.61
N ASP A 68 -15.82 -6.88 -4.47
CA ASP A 68 -17.29 -6.78 -4.60
C ASP A 68 -17.89 -8.11 -5.06
N SER A 69 -17.26 -8.74 -6.06
CA SER A 69 -17.67 -10.06 -6.54
C SER A 69 -17.53 -11.15 -5.47
N ALA A 70 -16.49 -11.08 -4.63
CA ALA A 70 -16.33 -12.00 -3.51
C ALA A 70 -17.38 -11.75 -2.42
N ALA A 71 -17.69 -10.50 -2.09
CA ALA A 71 -18.72 -10.14 -1.13
C ALA A 71 -20.11 -10.62 -1.59
N ASN A 72 -20.46 -10.39 -2.86
CA ASN A 72 -21.71 -10.87 -3.45
C ASN A 72 -21.82 -12.40 -3.41
N ARG A 73 -20.76 -13.12 -3.78
CA ARG A 73 -20.74 -14.58 -3.69
C ARG A 73 -20.97 -15.07 -2.27
N ARG A 74 -20.33 -14.45 -1.27
CA ARG A 74 -20.52 -14.79 0.15
C ARG A 74 -21.97 -14.55 0.60
N ALA A 75 -22.57 -13.43 0.21
CA ALA A 75 -23.96 -13.11 0.53
C ALA A 75 -24.93 -14.14 -0.07
N LEU A 76 -24.74 -14.51 -1.35
CA LEU A 76 -25.56 -15.54 -2.01
C LEU A 76 -25.43 -16.90 -1.33
N THR A 77 -24.21 -17.32 -0.99
CA THR A 77 -23.99 -18.58 -0.25
C THR A 77 -24.64 -18.55 1.13
N ALA A 78 -24.59 -17.42 1.85
CA ALA A 78 -25.25 -17.28 3.14
C ALA A 78 -26.78 -17.41 3.03
N ILE A 79 -27.39 -16.79 2.01
CA ILE A 79 -28.84 -16.91 1.75
C ILE A 79 -29.21 -18.35 1.39
N MET A 80 -28.47 -18.99 0.47
CA MET A 80 -28.72 -20.38 0.05
C MET A 80 -28.44 -21.41 1.16
N GLY A 81 -27.45 -21.15 2.01
CA GLY A 81 -27.12 -21.99 3.16
C GLY A 81 -28.12 -21.85 4.30
N GLY A 82 -28.61 -20.63 4.56
CA GLY A 82 -29.67 -20.37 5.53
C GLY A 82 -31.01 -21.00 5.13
N ALA A 83 -31.28 -21.14 3.84
CA ALA A 83 -32.48 -21.83 3.33
C ALA A 83 -32.49 -23.35 3.59
N LYS A 84 -31.36 -23.97 3.95
CA LYS A 84 -31.27 -25.42 4.24
C LYS A 84 -31.40 -25.80 5.72
N ALA A 85 -31.53 -24.84 6.64
CA ALA A 85 -31.59 -25.10 8.09
C ALA A 85 -33.03 -25.08 8.66
N GLY A 86 -34.04 -25.03 7.79
CA GLY A 86 -35.46 -25.02 8.17
C GLY A 86 -36.27 -26.06 7.39
N GLU A 87 -35.99 -27.35 7.65
CA GLU A 87 -36.92 -28.47 7.44
C GLU A 87 -36.85 -29.42 8.64
#